data_AF-A0A258R7G0-F1
#
_entry.id   AF-A0A258R7G0-F1
#
_cell.length_a   1.000
_cell.length_b   1.000
_cell.length_c   1.000
_cell.angle_alpha   90.00
_cell.angle_beta   90.00
_cell.angle_gamma   90.00
#
_symmetry.space_group_name_H-M   'P 1'
#
loop_
_entity.id
_entity.type
_entity.pdbx_description
1 polymer ?
#
loop_
_entity_poly.entity_id
_entity_poly.type
_entity_poly.pdbx_seq_one_letter_code
_entity_poly.pdbx_strand_id
1 'polypeptide(L)' 'MAGAKRDAHGKLVRSTEQKTAFKKSHPCPATGKSTGACPGYVIDHKVALKRGGADRPNNMQWQTKQAAKAKDKVE' A
#
# COMPACT_ATOMS: atom_id res chain seq x y z
N MET A 1 6.10 20.14 -5.52
CA MET A 1 6.72 19.18 -4.57
C MET A 1 5.76 19.02 -3.40
N ALA A 2 4.92 17.98 -3.37
CA ALA A 2 3.94 17.80 -2.30
C ALA A 2 4.50 16.81 -1.27
N GLY A 3 4.98 17.34 -0.15
CA GLY A 3 5.43 16.58 1.01
C GLY A 3 4.24 15.95 1.74
N ALA A 4 4.38 14.67 2.11
CA ALA A 4 3.34 13.88 2.78
C ALA A 4 2.85 14.56 4.07
N LYS A 5 1.56 14.91 4.11
CA LYS A 5 0.89 15.40 5.33
C LYS A 5 0.83 14.28 6.39
N ARG A 6 1.14 14.62 7.64
CA ARG A 6 1.02 13.74 8.82
C ARG A 6 -0.33 13.97 9.48
N ASP A 7 -0.90 12.92 10.08
CA ASP A 7 -2.16 12.97 10.83
C ASP A 7 -1.92 13.57 12.23
N ALA A 8 -2.99 14.00 12.91
CA ALA A 8 -2.95 14.62 14.23
C ALA A 8 -2.26 13.75 15.31
N HIS A 9 -2.12 12.44 15.10
CA HIS A 9 -1.41 11.53 16.00
C HIS A 9 0.07 11.30 15.62
N GLY A 10 0.66 12.15 14.75
CA GLY A 10 2.06 12.02 14.34
C GLY A 10 2.35 10.79 13.47
N LYS A 11 1.31 10.03 13.10
CA LYS A 11 1.41 8.93 12.16
C LYS A 11 1.59 9.52 10.77
N LEU A 12 2.57 9.02 10.02
CA LEU A 12 2.59 9.19 8.57
C LEU A 12 1.23 8.71 8.07
N VAL A 13 0.40 9.63 7.57
CA VAL A 13 -0.84 9.25 6.87
C VAL A 13 -0.32 8.34 5.77
N ARG A 14 -0.69 7.05 5.81
CA ARG A 14 -0.39 6.12 4.71
C ARG A 14 -1.00 6.74 3.48
N SER A 15 -0.23 7.54 2.74
CA SER A 15 -0.77 8.64 1.94
C SER A 15 -1.79 8.07 1.00
N THR A 16 -3.06 8.43 1.18
CA THR A 16 -4.14 8.04 0.26
C THR A 16 -3.72 8.43 -1.16
N GLU A 17 -2.96 9.50 -1.31
CA GLU A 17 -2.27 9.94 -2.53
C GLU A 17 -1.27 8.91 -3.08
N GLN A 18 -0.39 8.32 -2.25
CA GLN A 18 0.58 7.30 -2.67
C GLN A 18 -0.13 6.02 -3.11
N LYS A 19 -1.15 5.60 -2.36
CA LYS A 19 -2.02 4.47 -2.76
C LYS A 19 -2.77 4.77 -4.05
N THR A 20 -3.25 6.00 -4.22
CA THR A 20 -3.98 6.41 -5.43
C THR A 20 -3.05 6.48 -6.64
N ALA A 21 -1.86 7.05 -6.49
CA ALA A 21 -0.83 7.07 -7.51
C ALA A 21 -0.40 5.65 -7.89
N PHE A 22 -0.18 4.78 -6.89
CA PHE A 22 0.10 3.37 -7.12
C PHE A 22 -1.06 2.69 -7.86
N LYS A 23 -2.32 2.86 -7.43
CA LYS A 23 -3.49 2.30 -8.11
C LYS A 23 -3.69 2.84 -9.54
N LYS A 24 -3.28 4.08 -9.79
CA LYS A 24 -3.34 4.71 -11.12
C LYS A 24 -2.34 4.09 -12.09
N SER A 25 -1.13 3.77 -11.62
CA SER A 25 -0.11 3.09 -12.43
C SER A 25 -0.26 1.56 -12.42
N HIS A 26 -0.82 0.99 -11.37
CA HIS A 26 -1.00 -0.45 -11.15
C HIS A 26 -2.47 -0.73 -10.80
N PRO A 27 -3.34 -0.93 -11.81
CA PRO A 27 -4.73 -1.30 -11.57
C PRO A 27 -4.83 -2.62 -10.80
N CYS A 28 -5.98 -2.84 -10.15
CA CYS A 28 -6.25 -4.07 -9.43
C CYS A 28 -6.11 -5.28 -10.37
N PRO A 29 -5.28 -6.29 -10.05
CA PRO A 29 -5.10 -7.46 -10.92
C PRO A 29 -6.36 -8.33 -11.02
N ALA A 30 -7.24 -8.28 -10.01
CA ALA A 30 -8.47 -9.09 -10.01
C ALA A 30 -9.63 -8.45 -10.78
N THR A 31 -9.75 -7.12 -10.76
CA THR A 31 -10.91 -6.41 -11.35
C THR A 31 -10.52 -5.46 -12.48
N GLY A 32 -9.23 -5.22 -12.71
CA GLY A 32 -8.72 -4.23 -13.66
C GLY A 32 -9.01 -2.78 -13.26
N LYS A 33 -9.62 -2.52 -12.10
CA LYS A 33 -10.02 -1.18 -11.69
C LYS A 33 -8.87 -0.44 -11.01
N SER A 34 -8.65 0.80 -11.42
CA SER A 34 -7.73 1.76 -10.79
C SER A 34 -8.38 2.53 -9.63
N THR A 35 -9.70 2.39 -9.45
CA THR A 35 -10.48 3.03 -8.39
C THR A 35 -11.34 2.01 -7.64
N GLY A 36 -11.59 2.26 -6.35
CA GLY A 36 -12.38 1.38 -5.49
C GLY A 36 -11.56 0.31 -4.75
N ALA A 37 -12.27 -0.65 -4.17
CA ALA A 37 -11.72 -1.79 -3.46
C ALA A 37 -11.33 -2.90 -4.45
N CYS A 38 -10.18 -3.54 -4.20
CA CYS A 38 -9.75 -4.72 -4.94
C CYS A 38 -10.11 -5.95 -4.08
N PRO A 39 -11.17 -6.71 -4.42
CA PRO A 39 -11.54 -7.89 -3.65
C PRO A 39 -10.41 -8.94 -3.75
N GLY A 40 -10.03 -9.52 -2.62
CA GLY A 40 -8.96 -10.52 -2.55
C GLY A 40 -7.54 -9.96 -2.47
N TYR A 41 -7.31 -8.68 -2.74
CA TYR A 41 -5.96 -8.07 -2.72
C TYR A 41 -5.91 -6.82 -1.86
N VAL A 42 -4.71 -6.55 -1.33
CA VAL A 42 -4.36 -5.35 -0.57
C VAL A 42 -3.08 -4.77 -1.13
N ILE A 43 -2.90 -3.46 -0.93
CA ILE A 43 -1.63 -2.78 -1.25
C ILE A 43 -0.72 -3.00 -0.05
N ASP A 44 0.32 -3.78 -0.25
CA ASP A 44 1.32 -4.14 0.73
C ASP A 44 2.70 -3.60 0.31
N HIS A 45 3.64 -3.51 1.26
CA HIS A 45 5.01 -3.12 0.93
C HIS A 45 5.84 -4.35 0.53
N LYS A 46 6.59 -4.26 -0.59
CA LYS A 46 7.52 -5.31 -1.02
C LYS A 46 8.54 -5.58 0.10
N VAL A 47 9.15 -4.51 0.60
CA VAL A 47 9.99 -4.50 1.80
C VAL A 47 9.16 -4.01 2.98
N ALA A 48 9.00 -4.87 3.98
CA ALA A 48 8.30 -4.54 5.21
C ALA A 48 8.92 -3.31 5.90
N LEU A 49 8.08 -2.41 6.43
CA LEU A 49 8.55 -1.22 7.13
C LEU A 49 9.38 -1.59 8.37
N LYS A 50 9.05 -2.70 9.05
CA LYS A 50 9.83 -3.22 10.19
C LYS A 50 11.27 -3.58 9.83
N ARG A 51 11.54 -3.92 8.56
CA ARG A 51 12.89 -4.22 8.05
C ARG A 51 13.57 -3.00 7.41
N GLY A 52 13.05 -1.79 7.61
CA GLY A 52 13.58 -0.57 7.01
C GLY A 52 13.03 -0.25 5.62
N GLY A 53 11.92 -0.87 5.23
CA GLY A 53 11.24 -0.55 3.98
C GLY A 53 10.75 0.91 3.94
N ALA A 54 10.88 1.56 2.80
CA ALA A 54 10.36 2.91 2.60
C ALA A 54 8.86 2.88 2.26
N ASP A 55 8.05 3.77 2.84
CA ASP A 55 6.65 3.98 2.45
C ASP A 55 6.57 4.80 1.15
N ARG A 56 6.95 4.18 0.02
CA ARG A 56 6.99 4.79 -1.31
C ARG A 56 6.21 3.93 -2.30
N PRO A 57 5.67 4.49 -3.41
CA PRO A 57 4.86 3.73 -4.34
C PRO A 57 5.71 2.68 -5.06
N ASN A 58 7.02 2.94 -5.18
CA ASN A 58 8.00 2.00 -5.72
C ASN A 58 8.17 0.73 -4.85
N ASN A 59 7.98 0.89 -3.53
CA ASN A 59 8.00 -0.19 -2.56
C ASN A 59 6.59 -0.74 -2.28
N MET A 60 5.54 -0.27 -2.97
CA MET A 60 4.20 -0.85 -2.86
C MET A 60 4.02 -1.95 -3.91
N GLN A 61 3.24 -2.98 -3.58
CA GLN A 61 2.77 -4.00 -4.50
C GLN A 61 1.35 -4.44 -4.16
N TRP A 62 0.65 -4.99 -5.15
CA TRP A 62 -0.53 -5.79 -4.88
C TRP A 62 -0.11 -7.12 -4.26
N GLN A 63 -0.79 -7.49 -3.19
CA GLN A 63 -0.59 -8.75 -2.50
C GLN A 63 -1.95 -9.32 -2.09
N THR A 64 -2.10 -10.64 -2.10
CA THR A 64 -3.37 -11.25 -1.69
C THR A 64 -3.61 -11.01 -0.20
N LYS A 65 -4.87 -10.87 0.19
CA LYS A 65 -5.26 -10.72 1.61
C LYS A 65 -4.71 -11.86 2.47
N GLN A 66 -4.67 -13.08 1.93
CA GLN A 66 -4.09 -14.24 2.61
C GLN A 66 -2.58 -14.08 2.82
N ALA A 67 -1.82 -13.69 1.78
CA ALA A 67 -0.39 -13.47 1.91
C ALA A 67 -0.07 -12.30 2.85
N ALA A 68 -0.84 -11.21 2.79
CA ALA A 68 -0.68 -10.09 3.70
C ALA A 68 -0.96 -10.49 5.15
N LYS A 69 -2.01 -11.29 5.40
CA LYS A 69 -2.31 -11.84 6.73
C LYS A 69 -1.23 -12.81 7.21
N ALA A 70 -0.67 -13.62 6.31
CA ALA A 70 0.42 -14.52 6.63
C ALA A 70 1.70 -13.74 6.99
N LYS A 71 2.02 -12.67 6.26
CA LYS A 71 3.15 -11.78 6.57
C LYS A 71 2.94 -11.05 7.90
N ASP A 72 1.76 -10.45 8.12
CA ASP A 72 1.40 -9.76 9.37
C ASP A 72 1.53 -10.68 10.60
N LYS A 73 1.17 -11.96 10.47
CA LYS A 73 1.33 -12.98 11.53
C LYS A 73 2.79 -13.35 11.84
N VAL A 74 3.71 -13.10 10.91
CA VAL A 74 5.14 -13.45 11.02
C VAL A 74 5.98 -12.24 11.46
N GLU A 75 5.39 -11.05 11.53
CA GLU A 75 6.05 -9.78 11.90
C GLU A 75 6.14 -9.51 13.41
#